data_AF-M0E2Y9-F1
#
_entry.id   AF-M0E2Y9-F1
#
_cell.length_a   1.000
_cell.length_b   1.000
_cell.length_c   1.000
_cell.angle_alpha   90.00
_cell.angle_beta   90.00
_cell.angle_gamma   90.00
#
_symmetry.space_group_name_H-M   'P 1'
#
loop_
_entity.id
_entity.type
_entity.pdbx_description
1 polymer ?
#
loop_
_entity_poly.entity_id
_entity_poly.type
_entity_poly.pdbx_seq_one_letter_code
_entity_poly.pdbx_strand_id
1 'polypeptide(L)'
;MKALLLLVAGIGGLLEAVAPRRAVAVWTRALYRNAGEAEPREWVYKAAKLEGTLVAAGALVGLFKLATADDDVAADTDAAAGDEPTAGERDVDAAAESAAA
;
A
#
# COMPACT_ATOMS: atom_id res chain seq x y z
N MET A 1 2.92 1.12 -12.15
CA MET A 1 2.70 -0.34 -12.36
C MET A 1 2.32 -1.10 -11.09
N LYS A 2 3.02 -0.91 -9.96
CA LYS A 2 2.75 -1.61 -8.69
C LYS A 2 1.28 -1.55 -8.23
N ALA A 3 0.66 -0.37 -8.27
CA ALA A 3 -0.77 -0.20 -7.93
C ALA A 3 -1.69 -1.06 -8.80
N LEU A 4 -1.46 -1.11 -10.12
CA LEU A 4 -2.21 -1.94 -11.06
C LEU A 4 -2.05 -3.43 -10.75
N LEU A 5 -0.84 -3.89 -10.44
CA LEU A 5 -0.60 -5.28 -10.06
C LEU A 5 -1.33 -5.64 -8.77
N LEU A 6 -1.26 -4.77 -7.75
CA LEU A 6 -1.96 -4.96 -6.48
C LEU A 6 -3.48 -4.95 -6.68
N LEU A 7 -4.00 -4.06 -7.52
CA LEU A 7 -5.43 -3.99 -7.83
C LEU A 7 -5.92 -5.27 -8.51
N VAL A 8 -5.21 -5.74 -9.54
CA VAL A 8 -5.55 -6.98 -10.25
C VAL A 8 -5.47 -8.19 -9.31
N ALA A 9 -4.42 -8.27 -8.49
CA ALA A 9 -4.29 -9.34 -7.49
C ALA A 9 -5.43 -9.29 -6.46
N GLY A 10 -5.78 -8.10 -5.98
CA GLY A 10 -6.87 -7.91 -5.01
C GLY A 10 -8.23 -8.33 -5.56
N ILE A 11 -8.54 -7.96 -6.80
CA ILE A 11 -9.77 -8.38 -7.49
C ILE A 11 -9.77 -9.89 -7.71
N GLY A 12 -8.66 -10.46 -8.18
CA GLY A 12 -8.53 -11.91 -8.39
C GLY A 12 -8.75 -12.70 -7.09
N GLY A 13 -8.07 -12.31 -6.01
CA GLY A 13 -8.23 -12.94 -4.70
C GLY A 13 -9.65 -12.81 -4.15
N LEU A 14 -10.30 -11.64 -4.32
CA LEU A 14 -11.68 -11.43 -3.89
C LEU A 14 -12.66 -12.34 -4.63
N LEU A 15 -12.53 -12.45 -5.96
CA LEU A 15 -13.36 -13.33 -6.76
C LEU A 15 -13.21 -14.80 -6.36
N GLU A 16 -11.97 -15.23 -6.08
CA GLU A 16 -11.70 -16.58 -5.59
C GLU A 16 -12.28 -16.83 -4.19
N ALA A 17 -12.21 -15.84 -3.30
CA ALA A 17 -12.78 -15.92 -1.95
C ALA A 17 -14.30 -16.04 -1.95
N VAL A 18 -14.98 -15.32 -2.86
CA VAL A 18 -16.45 -15.27 -2.95
C VAL A 18 -16.99 -16.47 -3.73
N ALA A 19 -16.32 -16.87 -4.81
CA ALA A 19 -16.78 -17.92 -5.71
C ALA A 19 -15.73 -19.05 -5.88
N PRO A 20 -15.29 -19.71 -4.80
CA PRO A 20 -14.21 -20.69 -4.84
C PRO A 20 -14.53 -21.88 -5.76
N ARG A 21 -15.80 -22.29 -5.84
CA ARG A 21 -16.24 -23.37 -6.73
C ARG A 21 -16.06 -23.04 -8.21
N ARG A 22 -16.28 -21.77 -8.60
CA ARG A 22 -16.15 -21.33 -9.99
C ARG A 22 -14.70 -21.14 -10.36
N ALA A 23 -13.91 -20.53 -9.46
CA ALA A 23 -12.47 -20.39 -9.63
C ALA A 23 -11.82 -21.77 -9.82
N VAL A 24 -12.04 -22.71 -8.90
CA VAL A 24 -11.52 -24.08 -8.99
C VAL A 24 -11.96 -24.72 -10.31
N ALA A 25 -13.24 -24.67 -10.69
CA ALA A 25 -13.69 -25.28 -11.94
C ALA A 25 -13.01 -24.71 -13.20
N VAL A 26 -12.77 -23.40 -13.26
CA VAL A 26 -12.06 -22.74 -14.37
C VAL A 26 -10.61 -23.21 -14.41
N TRP A 27 -9.91 -23.20 -13.27
CA TRP A 27 -8.53 -23.66 -13.18
C TRP A 27 -8.40 -25.14 -13.50
N THR A 28 -9.29 -25.99 -12.98
CA THR A 28 -9.30 -27.42 -13.30
C THR A 28 -9.49 -27.64 -14.79
N ARG A 29 -10.40 -26.91 -15.44
CA ARG A 29 -10.61 -27.00 -16.89
C ARG A 29 -9.42 -26.50 -17.71
N ALA A 30 -8.69 -25.50 -17.21
CA ALA A 30 -7.52 -24.96 -17.89
C ALA A 30 -6.28 -25.87 -17.73
N LEU A 31 -6.08 -26.45 -16.54
CA LEU A 31 -4.90 -27.24 -16.18
C LEU A 31 -5.04 -28.72 -16.54
N TYR A 32 -6.25 -29.28 -16.49
CA TYR A 32 -6.48 -30.70 -16.75
C TYR A 32 -7.10 -30.92 -18.12
N ARG A 33 -6.46 -31.77 -18.91
CA ARG A 33 -6.97 -32.22 -20.21
C ARG A 33 -8.29 -32.99 -20.08
N ASN A 34 -8.45 -33.75 -19.00
CA ASN A 34 -9.65 -34.50 -18.66
C ASN A 34 -10.31 -33.96 -17.38
N ALA A 35 -10.62 -32.67 -17.34
CA ALA A 35 -11.20 -32.02 -16.16
C ALA A 35 -12.55 -32.62 -15.69
N GLY A 36 -13.25 -33.36 -16.54
CA GLY A 36 -14.50 -34.05 -16.17
C GLY A 36 -14.33 -35.22 -15.20
N GLU A 37 -13.12 -35.76 -15.06
CA GLU A 37 -12.81 -36.85 -14.11
C GLU A 37 -12.21 -36.34 -12.79
N ALA A 38 -11.89 -35.05 -12.72
CA ALA A 38 -11.30 -34.45 -11.53
C ALA A 38 -12.41 -33.98 -10.58
N GLU A 39 -12.74 -34.78 -9.55
CA GLU A 39 -13.61 -34.37 -8.46
C GLU A 39 -12.82 -33.65 -7.34
N PRO A 40 -13.02 -32.32 -7.15
CA PRO A 40 -12.32 -31.60 -6.09
C PRO A 40 -12.94 -31.95 -4.73
N ARG A 41 -12.09 -32.37 -3.79
CA ARG A 41 -12.49 -32.62 -2.40
C ARG A 41 -13.01 -31.32 -1.76
N GLU A 42 -13.96 -31.43 -0.83
CA GLU A 42 -14.60 -30.24 -0.22
C GLU A 42 -13.62 -29.28 0.48
N TRP A 43 -12.52 -29.79 1.03
CA TRP A 43 -11.50 -28.95 1.67
C TRP A 43 -10.79 -28.03 0.67
N VAL A 44 -10.75 -28.37 -0.62
CA VAL A 44 -10.15 -27.56 -1.68
C VAL A 44 -10.87 -26.23 -1.80
N TYR A 45 -12.20 -26.20 -1.69
CA TYR A 45 -12.95 -24.95 -1.73
C TYR A 45 -12.71 -24.08 -0.51
N LYS A 46 -12.46 -24.70 0.66
CA LYS A 46 -12.08 -23.96 1.88
C LYS A 46 -10.66 -23.38 1.74
N ALA A 47 -9.73 -24.14 1.18
CA ALA A 47 -8.37 -23.70 0.91
C ALA A 47 -8.35 -22.55 -0.10
N ALA A 48 -9.03 -22.69 -1.24
CA ALA A 48 -9.16 -21.64 -2.26
C ALA A 48 -9.80 -20.36 -1.67
N LYS A 49 -10.83 -20.52 -0.84
CA LYS A 49 -11.43 -19.37 -0.15
C LYS A 49 -10.43 -18.66 0.77
N LEU A 50 -9.64 -19.42 1.52
CA LEU A 50 -8.62 -18.86 2.40
C LEU A 50 -7.53 -18.15 1.60
N GLU A 51 -7.02 -18.79 0.55
CA GLU A 51 -6.02 -18.23 -0.35
C GLU A 51 -6.49 -16.90 -0.96
N GLY A 52 -7.67 -16.91 -1.60
CA GLY A 52 -8.25 -15.69 -2.17
C GLY A 52 -8.43 -14.58 -1.14
N THR A 53 -8.82 -14.93 0.09
CA THR A 53 -8.97 -13.95 1.20
C THR A 53 -7.62 -13.35 1.58
N LEU A 54 -6.57 -14.16 1.70
CA LEU A 54 -5.23 -13.71 2.04
C LEU A 54 -4.63 -12.83 0.94
N VAL A 55 -4.81 -13.21 -0.32
CA VAL A 55 -4.38 -12.42 -1.48
C VAL A 55 -5.09 -11.06 -1.51
N ALA A 56 -6.42 -11.05 -1.34
CA ALA A 56 -7.20 -9.82 -1.30
C ALA A 56 -6.77 -8.90 -0.14
N ALA A 57 -6.57 -9.45 1.06
CA ALA A 57 -6.11 -8.70 2.22
C ALA A 57 -4.71 -8.12 2.01
N GLY A 58 -3.77 -8.92 1.51
CA GLY A 58 -2.40 -8.47 1.21
C GLY A 58 -2.36 -7.37 0.15
N ALA A 59 -3.18 -7.51 -0.89
CA ALA A 59 -3.32 -6.49 -1.93
C ALA A 59 -3.87 -5.16 -1.39
N LEU A 60 -4.90 -5.21 -0.54
CA LEU A 60 -5.48 -4.02 0.09
C LEU A 60 -4.46 -3.32 1.00
N VAL A 61 -3.73 -4.07 1.84
CA VAL A 61 -2.67 -3.51 2.69
C VAL A 61 -1.56 -2.90 1.83
N GLY A 62 -1.17 -3.57 0.75
CA GLY A 62 -0.18 -3.06 -0.19
C GLY A 62 -0.62 -1.77 -0.86
N LEU A 63 -1.88 -1.69 -1.29
CA LEU A 63 -2.45 -0.50 -1.93
C LEU A 63 -2.58 0.66 -0.94
N PHE A 64 -3.01 0.38 0.29
CA PHE A 64 -3.07 1.37 1.36
C PHE A 64 -1.70 1.97 1.65
N LYS A 65 -0.69 1.13 1.87
CA LYS A 65 0.69 1.59 2.11
C LYS A 65 1.27 2.37 0.95
N LEU A 66 0.96 1.95 -0.29
CA LEU A 66 1.42 2.66 -1.48
C LEU A 66 0.78 4.05 -1.56
N ALA A 67 -0.50 4.18 -1.20
CA ALA A 67 -1.20 5.45 -1.23
C ALA A 67 -0.71 6.42 -0.14
N THR A 68 -0.41 5.93 1.06
CA THR A 68 0.04 6.78 2.18
C THR A 68 1.52 7.17 2.09
N ALA A 69 2.36 6.34 1.46
CA ALA A 69 3.79 6.64 1.33
C ALA A 69 4.07 7.88 0.44
N ASP A 70 3.16 8.21 -0.49
CA ASP A 70 3.26 9.42 -1.30
C ASP A 70 3.02 10.70 -0.47
N ASP A 71 2.23 10.63 0.60
CA ASP A 71 1.96 11.76 1.50
C ASP A 71 3.12 12.04 2.47
N ASP A 72 3.81 10.99 2.94
CA ASP A 72 4.93 11.11 3.90
C ASP A 72 6.15 11.84 3.31
N VAL A 73 6.46 11.62 2.02
CA VAL A 73 7.60 12.27 1.35
C VAL A 73 7.36 13.76 1.11
N ALA A 74 6.11 14.17 0.91
CA ALA A 74 5.75 15.59 0.76
C ALA A 74 5.97 16.37 2.07
N ALA A 75 5.66 15.77 3.22
CA ALA A 75 5.83 16.40 4.53
C ALA A 75 7.31 16.64 4.91
N ASP A 76 8.22 15.71 4.58
CA ASP A 76 9.66 15.88 4.82
C ASP A 76 10.29 16.96 3.91
N THR A 77 9.73 17.19 2.73
CA THR A 77 10.24 18.19 1.77
C THR A 77 9.83 19.61 2.17
N ASP A 78 8.62 19.79 2.73
CA ASP A 78 8.17 21.09 3.26
C ASP A 78 8.83 21.44 4.60
N ALA A 79 9.21 20.45 5.42
CA ALA A 79 9.96 20.68 6.66
C ALA A 79 11.42 21.16 6.40
N ALA A 80 12.02 20.77 5.28
CA ALA A 80 13.37 21.19 4.89
C ALA A 80 13.44 22.60 4.25
N ALA A 81 12.30 23.18 3.84
CA ALA A 81 12.22 24.53 3.27
C ALA A 81 11.97 25.63 4.33
N GLY A 82 11.88 25.27 5.61
CA GLY A 82 11.53 26.17 6.71
C GLY A 82 12.67 26.77 7.53
N ASP A 83 13.94 26.46 7.22
CA ASP A 83 15.11 26.94 7.98
C ASP A 83 16.09 27.70 7.07
N GLU A 84 15.61 28.78 6.44
CA GLU A 84 16.48 29.86 5.98
C GLU A 84 17.02 30.58 7.23
N PRO A 85 18.35 30.60 7.48
CA PRO A 85 18.89 31.33 8.61
C PRO A 85 18.70 32.82 8.32
N THR A 86 17.85 33.50 9.08
CA THR A 86 17.79 34.96 9.09
C THR A 86 19.11 35.51 9.66
N ALA A 87 20.14 35.54 8.81
CA ALA A 87 21.38 36.26 9.04
C ALA A 87 21.07 37.76 8.90
N GLY A 88 20.67 38.42 9.98
CA GLY A 88 20.30 39.83 9.86
C GLY A 88 19.88 40.57 11.13
N GLU A 89 20.37 40.22 12.31
CA GLU A 89 20.27 41.12 13.46
C GLU A 89 21.61 41.16 14.21
N ARG A 90 22.49 42.04 13.73
CA ARG A 90 23.57 42.61 14.54
C ARG A 90 23.43 44.13 14.53
N ASP A 91 23.47 44.66 15.74
CA ASP A 91 23.85 46.01 16.15
C ASP A 91 22.86 47.15 15.92
N VAL A 92 22.06 47.46 16.96
CA VAL A 92 22.06 48.81 17.58
C VAL A 92 21.59 48.73 19.05
N ASP A 93 22.23 49.53 19.91
CA ASP A 93 21.85 49.89 21.29
C ASP A 93 22.25 48.97 22.47
N ALA A 94 23.55 49.01 22.81
CA ALA A 94 24.02 48.91 24.19
C ALA A 94 25.26 49.79 24.49
N ALA A 95 25.42 50.91 23.77
CA ALA A 95 26.54 51.85 23.95
C ALA A 95 26.06 53.25 24.40
N ALA A 96 25.05 53.30 25.29
CA ALA A 96 24.54 54.56 25.84
C ALA A 96 24.36 54.49 27.36
N GLU A 97 25.38 54.06 28.11
CA GLU A 97 25.44 54.35 29.56
C GLU A 97 26.87 54.45 30.11
N SER A 98 27.76 55.15 29.40
CA SER A 98 29.05 55.58 29.98
C SER A 98 29.42 57.04 29.67
N ALA A 99 28.42 57.90 29.45
CA ALA A 99 28.66 59.32 29.19
C ALA A 99 27.50 60.23 29.66
N ALA A 100 27.25 60.23 30.96
CA ALA A 100 26.76 61.38 31.72
C ALA A 100 27.39 61.24 33.12
N ALA A 101 28.58 61.80 33.35
CA ALA A 101 28.80 63.22 33.70
C ALA A 101 28.14 63.57 35.05
#